data_AF-A0A351GMC7-F1
#
_entry.id   AF-A0A351GMC7-F1
#
_cell.length_a   1.000
_cell.length_b   1.000
_cell.length_c   1.000
_cell.angle_alpha   90.00
_cell.angle_beta   90.00
_cell.angle_gamma   90.00
#
_symmetry.space_group_name_H-M   'P 1'
#
loop_
_entity.id
_entity.type
_entity.pdbx_description
1 polymer ?
#
loop_
_entity_poly.entity_id
_entity_poly.type
_entity_poly.pdbx_seq_one_letter_code
_entity_poly.pdbx_strand_id
1 'polypeptide(L)'
;MPRARRAIWLTFAALVAQALMRAFWPLYSIVLATAGLYFLGLAEPLSIEAVWIISLTIGLSLIGTMYRGLRTLALPTLFDAERIVDQALRNHPISVLRETGFVGTNHQGADALWAAHMDQMQQEAQQAKTQPVDFRLSRMDPFGLRYIALLFATLGVLFGSLSRVAGLAISPASAMQMPNAITWEGWATPPDYTGLPQLYLNDLTDRDELELLAGSRILIHFYGALGDHILTETVSRRIQDVPPATNQKQDFTVAQAGEIAITGQNAHVWTVTLRNDGRPTVTLDEAFETDFFGVSKLGYRVTDDYGVTEISAKIVLDIDQLDRRYGLG
;
A
#
# COMPACT_ATOMS: atom_id res chain seq x y z
N MET A 1 8.53 42.66 38.93
CA MET A 1 9.69 42.49 38.02
C MET A 1 9.28 41.80 36.72
N PRO A 2 9.01 42.53 35.63
CA PRO A 2 8.53 41.93 34.37
C PRO A 2 9.59 41.14 33.61
N ARG A 3 10.88 41.50 33.70
CA ARG A 3 11.98 40.81 32.99
C ARG A 3 12.29 39.43 33.58
N ALA A 4 12.44 39.33 34.91
CA ALA A 4 12.63 38.06 35.59
C ALA A 4 11.47 37.08 35.31
N ARG A 5 10.22 37.56 35.40
CA ARG A 5 9.03 36.74 35.11
C ARG A 5 9.02 36.21 33.67
N ARG A 6 9.41 37.02 32.68
CA ARG A 6 9.56 36.59 31.29
C ARG A 6 10.67 35.56 31.11
N ALA A 7 11.83 35.79 31.74
CA ALA A 7 12.95 34.84 31.68
C ALA A 7 12.56 33.48 32.25
N ILE A 8 11.88 33.44 33.41
CA ILE A 8 11.38 32.21 34.03
C ILE A 8 10.37 31.50 33.12
N TRP A 9 9.39 32.22 32.57
CA TRP A 9 8.39 31.63 31.68
C TRP A 9 8.99 31.04 30.39
N LEU A 10 9.97 31.73 29.79
CA LEU A 10 10.66 31.23 28.59
C LEU A 10 11.51 29.98 28.92
N THR A 11 12.22 29.98 30.05
CA THR A 11 12.98 28.80 30.50
C THR A 11 12.04 27.63 30.81
N PHE A 12 10.88 27.89 31.44
CA PHE A 12 9.85 26.89 31.70
C PHE A 12 9.31 26.29 30.39
N ALA A 13 8.94 27.13 29.42
CA ALA A 13 8.48 26.68 28.11
C ALA A 13 9.55 25.82 27.40
N ALA A 14 10.83 26.18 27.50
CA ALA A 14 11.93 25.41 26.94
C ALA A 14 12.09 24.04 27.61
N LEU A 15 11.95 23.96 28.94
CA LEU A 15 11.98 22.69 29.68
C LEU A 15 10.79 21.79 29.33
N VAL A 16 9.59 22.37 29.20
CA VAL A 16 8.39 21.62 28.78
C VAL A 16 8.58 21.08 27.35
N ALA A 17 9.06 21.91 26.43
CA ALA A 17 9.34 21.50 25.05
C ALA A 17 10.39 20.37 25.01
N GLN A 18 11.45 20.47 25.81
CA GLN A 18 12.47 19.43 25.93
C GLN A 18 11.90 18.12 26.47
N ALA A 19 11.07 18.17 27.51
CA ALA A 19 10.42 17.01 28.09
C ALA A 19 9.48 16.32 27.09
N LEU A 20 8.65 17.09 26.37
CA LEU A 20 7.78 16.57 25.32
C LEU A 20 8.58 15.93 24.18
N MET A 21 9.61 16.62 23.69
CA MET A 21 10.44 16.10 22.60
C MET A 21 11.13 14.79 23.00
N ARG A 22 11.63 14.68 24.23
CA ARG A 22 12.27 13.45 24.76
C ARG A 22 11.29 12.32 25.02
N ALA A 23 10.07 12.62 25.45
CA ALA A 23 9.06 11.60 25.71
C ALA A 23 8.48 11.03 24.40
N PHE A 24 8.17 11.90 23.45
CA PHE A 24 7.42 11.56 22.24
C PHE A 24 8.27 11.32 21.00
N TRP A 25 9.60 11.24 21.12
CA TRP A 25 10.48 11.03 19.97
C TRP A 25 10.19 9.80 19.10
N PRO A 26 9.88 8.61 19.67
CA PRO A 26 9.60 7.46 18.84
C PRO A 26 8.25 7.61 18.12
N LEU A 27 7.28 8.25 18.77
CA LEU A 27 5.94 8.44 18.23
C LEU A 27 5.98 9.31 16.98
N TYR A 28 6.57 10.51 17.05
CA TYR A 28 6.63 11.36 15.85
C TYR A 28 7.51 10.73 14.75
N SER A 29 8.51 9.91 15.10
CA SER A 29 9.34 9.22 14.12
C SER A 29 8.57 8.14 13.37
N ILE A 30 7.75 7.34 14.06
CA ILE A 30 6.87 6.34 13.42
C ILE A 30 5.85 7.02 12.54
N VAL A 31 5.23 8.11 13.01
CA VAL A 31 4.24 8.88 12.23
C VAL A 31 4.88 9.43 10.95
N LEU A 32 6.05 10.07 11.05
CA LEU A 32 6.76 10.63 9.89
C LEU A 32 7.21 9.56 8.90
N ALA A 33 7.78 8.45 9.39
CA ALA A 33 8.20 7.35 8.52
C ALA A 33 7.01 6.72 7.81
N THR A 34 5.91 6.46 8.52
CA THR A 34 4.70 5.86 7.96
C THR A 34 4.08 6.78 6.90
N ALA A 35 3.95 8.07 7.21
CA ALA A 35 3.44 9.06 6.25
C ALA A 35 4.32 9.15 5.01
N GLY A 36 5.65 9.21 5.18
CA GLY A 36 6.60 9.24 4.06
C GLY A 36 6.52 8.01 3.16
N LEU A 37 6.49 6.80 3.75
CA LEU A 37 6.37 5.54 3.02
C LEU A 37 5.03 5.43 2.28
N TYR A 38 3.94 5.90 2.90
CA TYR A 38 2.62 5.96 2.28
C TYR A 38 2.64 6.88 1.05
N PHE A 39 3.22 8.08 1.17
CA PHE A 39 3.34 9.01 0.05
C PHE A 39 4.14 8.45 -1.13
N LEU A 40 5.19 7.67 -0.84
CA LEU A 40 5.99 6.97 -1.84
C LEU A 40 5.21 5.83 -2.54
N GLY A 41 4.11 5.33 -1.96
CA GLY A 41 3.29 4.29 -2.58
C GLY A 41 3.81 2.89 -2.40
N LEU A 42 4.68 2.69 -1.40
CA LEU A 42 5.25 1.38 -1.09
C LEU A 42 4.19 0.35 -0.66
N ALA A 43 2.95 0.77 -0.42
CA ALA A 43 1.83 -0.11 -0.11
C ALA A 43 1.15 -0.74 -1.34
N GLU A 44 1.31 -0.18 -2.55
CA GLU A 44 0.63 -0.65 -3.76
C GLU A 44 1.04 -2.05 -4.23
N PRO A 45 2.34 -2.45 -4.21
CA PRO A 45 2.73 -3.80 -4.60
C PRO A 45 2.49 -4.86 -3.51
N LEU A 46 2.02 -4.47 -2.32
CA LEU A 46 1.85 -5.39 -1.20
C LEU A 46 0.52 -6.13 -1.30
N SER A 47 0.53 -7.42 -0.95
CA SER A 47 -0.71 -8.18 -0.78
C SER A 47 -1.54 -7.58 0.37
N ILE A 48 -2.86 -7.75 0.30
CA ILE A 48 -3.78 -7.24 1.33
C ILE A 48 -3.43 -7.77 2.72
N GLU A 49 -3.02 -9.03 2.83
CA GLU A 49 -2.59 -9.67 4.08
C GLU A 49 -1.36 -8.96 4.68
N ALA A 50 -0.38 -8.63 3.83
CA ALA A 50 0.81 -7.89 4.25
C ALA A 50 0.44 -6.49 4.73
N VAL A 51 -0.48 -5.80 4.04
CA VAL A 51 -0.99 -4.49 4.45
C VAL A 51 -1.65 -4.54 5.83
N TRP A 52 -2.46 -5.56 6.10
CA TRP A 52 -3.09 -5.76 7.41
C TRP A 52 -2.06 -6.01 8.52
N ILE A 53 -1.09 -6.88 8.30
CA ILE A 53 -0.03 -7.20 9.27
C ILE A 53 0.82 -5.96 9.57
N ILE A 54 1.22 -5.20 8.54
CA ILE A 54 2.01 -3.98 8.69
C ILE A 54 1.19 -2.92 9.44
N SER A 55 -0.07 -2.72 9.07
CA SER A 55 -0.96 -1.74 9.73
C SER A 55 -1.17 -2.06 11.20
N LEU A 56 -1.38 -3.34 11.55
CA LEU A 56 -1.51 -3.79 12.94
C LEU A 56 -0.21 -3.53 13.72
N THR A 57 0.94 -3.84 13.11
CA THR A 57 2.25 -3.63 13.72
C THR A 57 2.52 -2.15 14.00
N ILE A 58 2.21 -1.27 13.03
CA ILE A 58 2.32 0.18 13.18
C ILE A 58 1.36 0.67 14.28
N GLY A 59 0.11 0.20 14.29
CA GLY A 59 -0.88 0.55 15.30
C GLY A 59 -0.44 0.19 16.72
N LEU A 60 0.03 -1.04 16.93
CA LEU A 60 0.57 -1.49 18.21
C LEU A 60 1.81 -0.68 18.63
N SER A 61 2.70 -0.37 17.69
CA SER A 61 3.89 0.45 17.94
C SER A 61 3.52 1.89 18.33
N LEU A 62 2.52 2.50 17.70
CA LEU A 62 2.00 3.82 18.05
C LEU A 62 1.41 3.82 19.47
N ILE A 63 0.58 2.82 19.81
CA ILE A 63 0.00 2.70 21.15
C ILE A 63 1.11 2.51 22.20
N GLY A 64 2.07 1.63 21.94
CA GLY A 64 3.19 1.36 22.85
C GLY A 64 4.08 2.58 23.06
N THR A 65 4.41 3.32 22.00
CA THR A 65 5.23 4.53 22.07
C THR A 65 4.49 5.71 22.69
N MET A 66 3.18 5.84 22.46
CA MET A 66 2.30 6.79 23.15
C MET A 66 2.29 6.50 24.66
N TYR A 67 2.03 5.26 25.04
CA TYR A 67 2.02 4.83 26.44
C TYR A 67 3.36 5.07 27.15
N ARG A 68 4.47 4.72 26.48
CA ARG A 68 5.82 5.00 26.98
C ARG A 68 6.07 6.50 27.12
N GLY A 69 5.61 7.30 26.15
CA GLY A 69 5.69 8.76 26.18
C GLY A 69 4.98 9.32 27.41
N LEU A 70 3.71 8.95 27.64
CA LEU A 70 2.95 9.38 28.80
C LEU A 70 3.59 8.93 30.13
N ARG A 71 4.12 7.70 30.21
CA ARG A 71 4.77 7.20 31.43
C ARG A 71 6.11 7.84 31.75
N THR A 72 6.85 8.25 30.71
CA THR A 72 8.18 8.88 30.88
C THR A 72 8.09 10.40 30.94
N LEU A 73 6.91 10.97 30.72
CA LEU A 73 6.67 12.41 30.77
C LEU A 73 6.70 12.91 32.22
N ALA A 74 7.88 13.35 32.65
CA ALA A 74 8.04 14.16 33.84
C ALA A 74 7.87 15.64 33.46
N LEU A 75 6.67 16.20 33.68
CA LEU A 75 6.43 17.62 33.44
C LEU A 75 7.27 18.45 34.44
N PRO A 76 8.12 19.36 33.95
CA PRO A 76 8.87 20.24 34.84
C PRO A 76 7.91 21.18 35.58
N THR A 77 8.30 21.62 36.76
CA THR A 77 7.53 22.61 37.53
C THR A 77 8.01 24.03 37.23
N LEU A 78 7.15 25.02 37.44
CA LEU A 78 7.57 26.44 37.35
C LEU A 78 8.73 26.76 38.31
N PHE A 79 8.79 26.05 39.44
CA PHE A 79 9.86 26.16 40.41
C PHE A 79 11.21 25.67 39.87
N ASP A 80 11.23 24.63 39.03
CA ASP A 80 12.46 24.16 38.39
C ASP A 80 13.06 25.21 37.46
N ALA A 81 12.21 25.90 36.69
CA ALA A 81 12.63 26.98 35.81
C ALA A 81 13.15 28.19 36.58
N GLU A 82 12.49 28.53 37.69
CA GLU A 82 12.93 29.58 38.60
C GLU A 82 14.28 29.26 39.22
N ARG A 83 14.47 28.04 39.74
CA ARG A 83 15.73 27.57 40.30
C ARG A 83 16.88 27.68 39.29
N ILE A 84 16.66 27.28 38.03
CA ILE A 84 17.68 27.35 36.97
C ILE A 84 18.04 28.81 36.63
N VAL A 85 17.04 29.69 36.55
CA VAL A 85 17.28 31.13 36.29
C VAL A 85 17.99 31.79 37.47
N ASP A 86 17.63 31.41 38.70
CA ASP A 86 18.22 31.94 39.92
C ASP A 86 19.66 31.43 40.13
N GLN A 87 19.94 30.17 39.78
CA GLN A 87 21.30 29.60 39.80
C GLN A 87 22.27 30.28 38.83
N ALA A 88 21.76 30.93 37.79
CA ALA A 88 22.59 31.70 36.87
C ALA A 88 22.95 33.11 37.39
N LEU A 89 22.33 33.55 38.49
CA LEU A 89 22.58 34.83 39.13
C LEU A 89 23.49 34.61 40.35
N ARG A 90 24.40 35.56 40.60
CA ARG A 90 25.49 35.39 41.60
C ARG A 90 24.99 35.12 43.02
N ASN A 91 23.94 35.82 43.45
CA ASN A 91 23.47 35.81 44.83
C ASN A 91 22.10 35.15 45.00
N HIS A 92 21.62 34.41 44.00
CA HIS A 92 20.29 33.79 44.03
C HIS A 92 19.16 34.76 44.45
N PRO A 93 19.08 35.96 43.84
CA PRO A 93 18.20 37.03 44.31
C PRO A 93 16.71 36.65 44.25
N ILE A 94 16.29 35.72 43.39
CA ILE A 94 14.88 35.34 43.25
C ILE A 94 14.42 34.51 44.45
N SER A 95 15.25 33.60 44.95
CA SER A 95 14.96 32.84 46.16
C SER A 95 14.99 33.72 47.42
N VAL A 96 15.97 34.64 47.52
CA VAL A 96 16.07 35.62 48.62
C VAL A 96 14.83 36.53 48.69
N LEU A 97 14.33 37.01 47.55
CA LEU A 97 13.13 37.86 47.50
C LEU A 97 11.82 37.09 47.78
N ARG A 98 11.83 35.76 47.71
CA ARG A 98 10.69 34.90 48.03
C ARG A 98 10.65 34.56 49.52
N GLU A 99 11.80 34.57 50.19
CA GLU A 99 11.87 34.33 51.61
C GLU A 99 11.17 35.48 52.35
N THR A 100 10.01 35.17 52.94
CA THR A 100 9.31 36.12 53.80
C THR A 100 10.16 36.31 55.04
N GLY A 101 10.92 37.41 55.07
CA GLY A 101 11.83 37.73 56.17
C GLY A 101 11.10 37.68 57.50
N PHE A 102 11.38 36.66 58.31
CA PHE A 102 11.00 36.64 59.72
C PHE A 102 12.02 37.48 60.48
N VAL A 103 11.87 38.81 60.41
CA VAL A 103 12.62 39.71 61.27
C VAL A 103 11.93 39.71 62.62
N GLY A 104 12.55 39.05 63.60
CA GLY A 104 12.15 39.12 65.00
C GLY A 104 12.05 40.59 65.43
N THR A 105 10.93 40.93 66.04
CA THR A 105 10.61 42.27 66.51
C THR A 105 11.75 42.82 67.39
N ASN A 106 12.18 44.07 67.13
CA ASN A 106 12.73 45.05 68.09
C ASN A 106 14.13 45.69 67.82
N HIS A 107 14.59 45.83 66.58
CA HIS A 107 15.81 46.62 66.26
C HIS A 107 15.65 47.59 65.08
N GLN A 108 15.41 48.88 65.35
CA GLN A 108 15.18 49.95 64.36
C GLN A 108 16.33 50.16 63.34
N GLY A 109 17.54 49.67 63.61
CA GLY A 109 18.68 49.74 62.67
C GLY A 109 18.75 48.56 61.69
N ALA A 110 18.13 47.42 62.00
CA ALA A 110 18.15 46.23 61.16
C ALA A 110 17.24 46.36 59.93
N ASP A 111 16.14 47.11 60.08
CA ASP A 111 15.15 47.31 59.02
C ASP A 111 15.71 48.10 57.83
N ALA A 112 16.56 49.11 58.09
CA ALA A 112 17.18 49.93 57.04
C ALA A 112 18.23 49.14 56.22
N LEU A 113 19.04 48.32 56.90
CA LEU A 113 20.00 47.41 56.25
C LEU A 113 19.29 46.33 55.43
N TRP A 114 18.19 45.79 55.95
CA TRP A 114 17.36 44.81 55.23
C TRP A 114 16.72 45.42 53.98
N ALA A 115 16.17 46.64 54.07
CA ALA A 115 15.61 47.35 52.93
C ALA A 115 16.67 47.60 51.83
N ALA A 116 17.89 47.99 52.20
CA ALA A 116 19.00 48.17 51.27
C ALA A 116 19.42 46.85 50.60
N HIS A 117 19.48 45.76 51.38
CA HIS A 117 19.77 44.42 50.85
C HIS A 117 18.68 43.95 49.87
N MET A 118 17.40 44.17 50.19
CA MET A 118 16.29 43.85 49.30
C MET A 118 16.37 44.65 47.99
N ASP A 119 16.66 45.96 48.03
CA ASP A 119 16.77 46.77 46.81
C ASP A 119 17.92 46.29 45.92
N GLN A 120 19.06 45.91 46.51
CA GLN A 120 20.17 45.30 45.77
C GLN A 120 19.75 43.98 45.09
N MET A 121 19.05 43.10 45.81
CA MET A 121 18.54 41.85 45.23
C MET A 121 17.51 42.12 44.12
N GLN A 122 16.70 43.16 44.24
CA GLN A 122 15.77 43.56 43.19
C GLN A 122 16.47 44.01 41.91
N GLN A 123 17.55 44.78 42.03
CA GLN A 123 18.36 45.23 40.89
C GLN A 123 19.07 44.05 40.22
N GLU A 124 19.59 43.09 40.99
CA GLU A 124 20.21 41.87 40.47
C GLU A 124 19.18 40.96 39.77
N ALA A 125 17.97 40.82 40.32
CA ALA A 125 16.88 40.05 39.69
C ALA A 125 16.43 40.64 38.35
N GLN A 126 16.58 41.94 38.11
CA GLN A 126 16.28 42.55 36.81
C GLN A 126 17.28 42.16 35.70
N GLN A 127 18.46 41.66 36.08
CA GLN A 127 19.48 41.17 35.16
C GLN A 127 19.25 39.71 34.75
N ALA A 128 18.20 39.06 35.26
CA ALA A 128 17.81 37.70 34.89
C ALA A 128 17.63 37.55 33.37
N LYS A 129 18.32 36.56 32.81
CA LYS A 129 18.24 36.16 31.40
C LYS A 129 17.71 34.75 31.27
N THR A 130 17.05 34.47 30.14
CA THR A 130 16.64 33.12 29.76
C THR A 130 17.86 32.21 29.66
N GLN A 131 17.77 31.03 30.25
CA GLN A 131 18.85 30.05 30.22
C GLN A 131 18.68 29.09 29.05
N PRO A 132 19.75 28.74 28.32
CA PRO A 132 19.68 27.78 27.24
C PRO A 132 19.43 26.37 27.79
N VAL A 133 18.48 25.65 27.20
CA VAL A 133 18.16 24.26 27.53
C VAL A 133 18.71 23.34 26.43
N ASP A 134 19.40 22.27 26.82
CA ASP A 134 20.01 21.35 25.86
C ASP A 134 18.99 20.38 25.24
N PHE A 135 18.66 20.56 23.97
CA PHE A 135 17.73 19.71 23.21
C PHE A 135 18.38 18.45 22.61
N ARG A 136 19.61 18.10 23.00
CA ARG A 136 20.28 16.89 22.50
C ARG A 136 19.49 15.62 22.84
N LEU A 137 19.13 14.90 21.78
CA LEU A 137 18.45 13.60 21.78
C LEU A 137 19.37 12.46 21.37
N SER A 138 20.63 12.74 21.00
CA SER A 138 21.56 11.77 20.40
C SER A 138 21.81 10.55 21.28
N ARG A 139 21.68 10.69 22.62
CA ARG A 139 21.84 9.56 23.56
C ARG A 139 20.63 8.61 23.58
N MET A 140 19.45 9.10 23.17
CA MET A 140 18.20 8.33 23.14
C MET A 140 17.93 7.70 21.77
N ASP A 141 18.58 8.20 20.72
CA ASP A 141 18.47 7.71 19.34
C ASP A 141 19.87 7.41 18.76
N PRO A 142 20.51 6.29 19.16
CA PRO A 142 21.85 5.92 18.68
C PRO A 142 21.86 5.53 17.20
N PHE A 143 20.73 5.06 16.66
CA PHE A 143 20.59 4.64 15.27
C PHE A 143 20.15 5.78 14.33
N GLY A 144 19.77 6.95 14.86
CA GLY A 144 19.31 8.07 14.06
C GLY A 144 17.94 7.84 13.40
N LEU A 145 17.07 7.03 14.02
CA LEU A 145 15.73 6.71 13.52
C LEU A 145 14.89 7.95 13.23
N ARG A 146 15.08 9.03 14.01
CA ARG A 146 14.46 10.34 13.74
C ARG A 146 14.82 10.87 12.35
N TYR A 147 16.09 10.81 12.00
CA TYR A 147 16.59 11.35 10.74
C TYR A 147 16.18 10.47 9.57
N ILE A 148 16.14 9.14 9.76
CA ILE A 148 15.59 8.20 8.78
C ILE A 148 14.10 8.50 8.53
N ALA A 149 13.32 8.70 9.59
CA ALA A 149 11.91 9.09 9.46
C ALA A 149 11.72 10.41 8.72
N LEU A 150 12.56 11.41 9.02
CA LEU A 150 12.55 12.71 8.33
C LEU A 150 12.97 12.57 6.86
N LEU A 151 13.92 11.70 6.56
CA LEU A 151 14.33 11.37 5.19
C LEU A 151 13.17 10.73 4.41
N PHE A 152 12.46 9.75 4.98
CA PHE A 152 11.29 9.18 4.33
C PHE A 152 10.17 10.20 4.15
N ALA A 153 9.90 11.04 5.16
CA ALA A 153 8.90 12.09 5.05
C ALA A 153 9.26 13.11 3.95
N THR A 154 10.53 13.54 3.87
CA THR A 154 10.99 14.49 2.84
C THR A 154 10.96 13.86 1.44
N LEU A 155 11.41 12.62 1.29
CA LEU A 155 11.27 11.88 0.02
C LEU A 155 9.80 11.72 -0.37
N GLY A 156 8.92 11.39 0.57
CA GLY A 156 7.48 11.29 0.35
C GLY A 156 6.86 12.61 -0.07
N VAL A 157 7.28 13.74 0.50
CA VAL A 157 6.77 15.06 0.09
C VAL A 157 7.31 15.49 -1.28
N LEU A 158 8.58 15.18 -1.58
CA LEU A 158 9.22 15.61 -2.84
C LEU A 158 8.85 14.74 -4.04
N PHE A 159 8.79 13.43 -3.84
CA PHE A 159 8.59 12.44 -4.90
C PHE A 159 7.24 11.72 -4.82
N GLY A 160 6.51 11.87 -3.71
CA GLY A 160 5.19 11.29 -3.57
C GLY A 160 4.12 12.07 -4.34
N SER A 161 3.04 11.37 -4.68
CA SER A 161 1.93 11.98 -5.39
C SER A 161 0.92 12.62 -4.42
N LEU A 162 0.62 13.90 -4.60
CA LEU A 162 -0.47 14.59 -3.88
C LEU A 162 -1.85 13.96 -4.15
N SER A 163 -2.03 13.27 -5.29
CA SER A 163 -3.29 12.57 -5.59
C SER A 163 -3.62 11.47 -4.58
N ARG A 164 -2.62 10.92 -3.88
CA ARG A 164 -2.83 9.94 -2.81
C ARG A 164 -3.45 10.55 -1.55
N VAL A 165 -3.23 11.84 -1.27
CA VAL A 165 -3.95 12.56 -0.19
C VAL A 165 -5.44 12.66 -0.53
N ALA A 166 -5.78 12.89 -1.81
CA ALA A 166 -7.16 12.97 -2.25
C ALA A 166 -7.90 11.63 -2.08
N GLY A 167 -7.19 10.50 -2.27
CA GLY A 167 -7.73 9.16 -1.98
C GLY A 167 -8.07 8.93 -0.49
N LEU A 168 -7.38 9.60 0.44
CA LEU A 168 -7.74 9.56 1.88
C LEU A 168 -8.94 10.46 2.21
N ALA A 169 -9.16 11.52 1.42
CA ALA A 169 -10.28 12.45 1.60
C ALA A 169 -11.59 11.91 1.02
N ILE A 170 -11.51 11.03 0.02
CA ILE A 170 -12.66 10.30 -0.50
C ILE A 170 -12.83 9.06 0.36
N SER A 171 -13.75 9.12 1.32
CA SER A 171 -14.09 7.94 2.10
C SER A 171 -14.61 6.83 1.16
N PRO A 172 -14.38 5.53 1.45
CA PRO A 172 -14.97 4.44 0.68
C PRO A 172 -16.49 4.61 0.51
N ALA A 173 -17.17 5.13 1.55
CA ALA A 173 -18.58 5.47 1.52
C ALA A 173 -18.98 6.55 0.50
N SER A 174 -18.06 7.44 0.13
CA SER A 174 -18.25 8.46 -0.91
C SER A 174 -18.07 7.88 -2.32
N ALA A 175 -17.17 6.91 -2.49
CA ALA A 175 -17.01 6.17 -3.74
C ALA A 175 -18.22 5.25 -4.03
N MET A 176 -18.86 4.70 -2.98
CA MET A 176 -20.09 3.91 -3.06
C MET A 176 -21.33 4.68 -3.59
N GLN A 177 -21.26 6.01 -3.75
CA GLN A 177 -22.39 6.85 -4.19
C GLN A 177 -22.32 7.29 -5.66
N MET A 178 -21.31 6.87 -6.45
CA MET A 178 -21.27 7.15 -7.89
C MET A 178 -21.94 6.01 -8.67
N PRO A 179 -23.15 6.21 -9.23
CA PRO A 179 -23.95 5.11 -9.79
C PRO A 179 -23.40 4.51 -11.10
N ASN A 180 -22.46 5.17 -11.78
CA ASN A 180 -21.96 4.79 -13.11
C ASN A 180 -20.42 4.70 -13.19
N ALA A 181 -19.72 4.60 -12.07
CA ALA A 181 -18.28 4.30 -12.15
C ALA A 181 -18.11 2.85 -12.61
N ILE A 182 -17.38 2.64 -13.71
CA ILE A 182 -16.93 1.30 -14.12
C ILE A 182 -15.98 0.81 -13.04
N THR A 183 -16.45 -0.10 -12.21
CA THR A 183 -15.72 -0.63 -11.05
C THR A 183 -14.89 -1.86 -11.39
N TRP A 184 -15.18 -2.51 -12.50
CA TRP A 184 -14.41 -3.62 -13.02
C TRP A 184 -14.62 -3.70 -14.52
N GLU A 185 -13.67 -4.29 -15.23
CA GLU A 185 -13.81 -4.62 -16.64
C GLU A 185 -13.29 -6.02 -16.93
N GLY A 186 -13.92 -6.72 -17.87
CA GLY A 186 -13.54 -8.08 -18.20
C GLY A 186 -13.60 -8.36 -19.69
N TRP A 187 -12.73 -9.24 -20.15
CA TRP A 187 -12.75 -9.75 -21.52
C TRP A 187 -12.60 -11.26 -21.55
N ALA A 188 -13.27 -11.90 -22.51
CA ALA A 188 -13.06 -13.29 -22.88
C ALA A 188 -12.50 -13.35 -24.31
N THR A 189 -11.27 -13.86 -24.45
CA THR A 189 -10.58 -14.01 -25.73
C THR A 189 -10.61 -15.48 -26.14
N PRO A 190 -11.27 -15.83 -27.26
CA PRO A 190 -11.24 -17.19 -27.80
C PRO A 190 -9.82 -17.63 -28.19
N PRO A 191 -9.57 -18.95 -28.36
CA PRO A 191 -8.29 -19.43 -28.86
C PRO A 191 -7.92 -18.85 -30.23
N ASP A 192 -6.64 -18.55 -30.44
CA ASP A 192 -6.14 -17.85 -31.64
C ASP A 192 -6.53 -18.54 -32.96
N TYR A 193 -6.60 -19.87 -32.98
CA TYR A 193 -6.95 -20.64 -34.18
C TYR A 193 -8.39 -20.43 -34.65
N THR A 194 -9.28 -19.92 -33.78
CA THR A 194 -10.69 -19.73 -34.12
C THR A 194 -10.97 -18.44 -34.88
N GLY A 195 -10.06 -17.45 -34.82
CA GLY A 195 -10.26 -16.13 -35.42
C GLY A 195 -11.46 -15.35 -34.89
N LEU A 196 -12.10 -15.82 -33.81
CA LEU A 196 -13.27 -15.19 -33.21
C LEU A 196 -12.87 -13.89 -32.47
N PRO A 197 -13.75 -12.87 -32.45
CA PRO A 197 -13.47 -11.62 -31.76
C PRO A 197 -13.45 -11.81 -30.24
N GLN A 198 -12.68 -10.96 -29.56
CA GLN A 198 -12.70 -10.86 -28.10
C GLN A 198 -14.05 -10.30 -27.63
N LEU A 199 -14.63 -10.93 -26.62
CA LEU A 199 -15.90 -10.53 -26.03
C LEU A 199 -15.65 -9.65 -24.80
N TYR A 200 -16.36 -8.53 -24.68
CA TYR A 200 -16.32 -7.66 -23.51
C TYR A 200 -17.40 -8.08 -22.51
N LEU A 201 -17.00 -8.51 -21.31
CA LEU A 201 -17.91 -9.09 -20.31
C LEU A 201 -18.91 -8.07 -19.76
N ASN A 202 -18.55 -6.80 -19.68
CA ASN A 202 -19.43 -5.75 -19.18
C ASN A 202 -20.62 -5.47 -20.12
N ASP A 203 -20.48 -5.75 -21.41
CA ASP A 203 -21.58 -5.65 -22.38
C ASP A 203 -22.50 -6.87 -22.31
N LEU A 204 -22.07 -7.94 -21.63
CA LEU A 204 -22.78 -9.22 -21.51
C LEU A 204 -23.40 -9.43 -20.12
N THR A 205 -23.53 -8.36 -19.32
CA THR A 205 -24.19 -8.41 -18.01
C THR A 205 -25.71 -8.56 -18.10
N ASP A 206 -26.29 -8.43 -19.29
CA ASP A 206 -27.71 -8.68 -19.58
C ASP A 206 -28.04 -10.18 -19.69
N ARG A 207 -27.02 -11.05 -19.71
CA ARG A 207 -27.15 -12.50 -19.85
C ARG A 207 -26.54 -13.21 -18.65
N ASP A 208 -27.20 -14.28 -18.22
CA ASP A 208 -26.72 -15.14 -17.13
C ASP A 208 -25.86 -16.31 -17.65
N GLU A 209 -25.86 -16.55 -18.96
CA GLU A 209 -25.13 -17.66 -19.60
C GLU A 209 -24.13 -17.15 -20.65
N LEU A 210 -22.90 -17.68 -20.58
CA LEU A 210 -21.81 -17.41 -21.51
C LEU A 210 -21.38 -18.71 -22.19
N GLU A 211 -21.58 -18.78 -23.50
CA GLU A 211 -21.07 -19.89 -24.30
C GLU A 211 -19.64 -19.57 -24.77
N LEU A 212 -18.65 -20.29 -24.24
CA LEU A 212 -17.23 -20.09 -24.53
C LEU A 212 -16.59 -21.37 -25.07
N LEU A 213 -15.51 -21.24 -25.84
CA LEU A 213 -14.70 -22.39 -26.26
C LEU A 213 -13.74 -22.80 -25.15
N ALA A 214 -13.45 -24.09 -25.04
CA ALA A 214 -12.36 -24.57 -24.20
C ALA A 214 -11.03 -23.94 -24.67
N GLY A 215 -10.20 -23.48 -23.74
CA GLY A 215 -8.98 -22.74 -24.04
C GLY A 215 -9.15 -21.22 -24.19
N SER A 216 -10.37 -20.68 -24.08
CA SER A 216 -10.59 -19.24 -24.06
C SER A 216 -9.94 -18.61 -22.82
N ARG A 217 -9.24 -17.48 -22.99
CA ARG A 217 -8.58 -16.75 -21.90
C ARG A 217 -9.50 -15.65 -21.38
N ILE A 218 -9.68 -15.59 -20.07
CA ILE A 218 -10.46 -14.56 -19.39
C ILE A 218 -9.51 -13.63 -18.65
N LEU A 219 -9.70 -12.33 -18.88
CA LEU A 219 -8.91 -11.27 -18.28
C LEU A 219 -9.87 -10.29 -17.58
N ILE A 220 -9.73 -10.10 -16.28
CA ILE A 220 -10.55 -9.17 -15.51
C ILE A 220 -9.64 -8.18 -14.78
N HIS A 221 -9.99 -6.90 -14.85
CA HIS A 221 -9.36 -5.83 -14.09
C HIS A 221 -10.37 -5.20 -13.14
N PHE A 222 -10.01 -5.12 -11.86
CA PHE A 222 -10.77 -4.44 -10.82
C PHE A 222 -10.23 -3.03 -10.61
N TYR A 223 -11.15 -2.08 -10.51
CA TYR A 223 -10.88 -0.67 -10.27
C TYR A 223 -11.46 -0.26 -8.91
N GLY A 224 -10.68 0.50 -8.14
CA GLY A 224 -11.08 0.93 -6.80
C GLY A 224 -10.08 0.51 -5.74
N ALA A 225 -10.52 0.46 -4.48
CA ALA A 225 -9.68 0.01 -3.39
C ALA A 225 -9.49 -1.51 -3.45
N LEU A 226 -8.31 -1.97 -3.02
CA LEU A 226 -8.02 -3.40 -2.93
C LEU A 226 -9.01 -4.08 -1.97
N GLY A 227 -9.74 -5.08 -2.48
CA GLY A 227 -10.76 -5.82 -1.74
C GLY A 227 -12.21 -5.37 -1.98
N ASP A 228 -12.44 -4.34 -2.79
CA ASP A 228 -13.80 -3.93 -3.18
C ASP A 228 -14.51 -4.98 -4.06
N HIS A 229 -13.72 -5.79 -4.77
CA HIS A 229 -14.19 -6.88 -5.61
C HIS A 229 -13.48 -8.19 -5.28
N ILE A 230 -14.22 -9.28 -5.42
CA ILE A 230 -13.72 -10.64 -5.25
C ILE A 230 -14.19 -11.48 -6.43
N LEU A 231 -13.23 -12.12 -7.11
CA LEU A 231 -13.50 -13.10 -8.15
C LEU A 231 -13.58 -14.51 -7.56
N THR A 232 -14.68 -15.20 -7.82
CA THR A 232 -14.81 -16.65 -7.59
C THR A 232 -15.10 -17.31 -8.93
N GLU A 233 -14.34 -18.34 -9.29
CA GLU A 233 -14.60 -19.09 -10.53
C GLU A 233 -14.33 -20.59 -10.37
N THR A 234 -14.99 -21.38 -11.21
CA THR A 234 -14.83 -22.84 -11.26
C THR A 234 -14.44 -23.36 -12.65
N VAL A 235 -14.27 -22.47 -13.63
CA VAL A 235 -14.07 -22.80 -15.04
C VAL A 235 -12.62 -23.19 -15.35
N SER A 236 -11.65 -22.72 -14.59
CA SER A 236 -10.23 -22.89 -14.91
C SER A 236 -9.58 -24.13 -14.29
N ARG A 237 -10.24 -24.79 -13.33
CA ARG A 237 -9.72 -25.92 -12.53
C ARG A 237 -8.35 -25.66 -11.87
N ARG A 238 -7.96 -24.41 -11.69
CA ARG A 238 -6.68 -24.08 -11.04
C ARG A 238 -6.72 -24.47 -9.56
N ILE A 239 -5.73 -25.24 -9.15
CA ILE A 239 -5.55 -25.71 -7.76
C ILE A 239 -4.17 -25.35 -7.20
N GLN A 240 -3.27 -24.83 -8.05
CA GLN A 240 -1.92 -24.41 -7.69
C GLN A 240 -1.69 -22.99 -8.21
N ASP A 241 -0.93 -22.18 -7.47
CA ASP A 241 -0.58 -20.79 -7.80
C ASP A 241 -1.80 -19.90 -8.14
N VAL A 242 -2.90 -20.09 -7.41
CA VAL A 242 -4.10 -19.26 -7.55
C VAL A 242 -3.81 -17.89 -6.91
N PRO A 243 -3.78 -16.79 -7.68
CA PRO A 243 -3.62 -15.47 -7.11
C PRO A 243 -4.79 -15.17 -6.15
N PRO A 244 -4.59 -14.29 -5.14
CA PRO A 244 -5.67 -13.88 -4.26
C PRO A 244 -6.90 -13.43 -5.06
N ALA A 245 -8.09 -13.84 -4.64
CA ALA A 245 -9.35 -13.51 -5.32
C ALA A 245 -9.65 -12.00 -5.38
N THR A 246 -8.98 -11.22 -4.53
CA THR A 246 -9.07 -9.75 -4.43
C THR A 246 -8.01 -9.01 -5.28
N ASN A 247 -7.16 -9.75 -5.99
CA ASN A 247 -6.09 -9.14 -6.78
C ASN A 247 -6.68 -8.33 -7.94
N GLN A 248 -6.14 -7.13 -8.21
CA GLN A 248 -6.69 -6.19 -9.21
C GLN A 248 -6.72 -6.75 -10.63
N LYS A 249 -5.85 -7.71 -10.94
CA LYS A 249 -5.82 -8.37 -12.25
C LYS A 249 -5.99 -9.86 -12.05
N GLN A 250 -6.96 -10.43 -12.75
CA GLN A 250 -7.25 -11.85 -12.79
C GLN A 250 -7.11 -12.34 -14.23
N ASP A 251 -6.43 -13.46 -14.39
CA ASP A 251 -6.09 -14.03 -15.69
C ASP A 251 -6.12 -15.55 -15.57
N PHE A 252 -7.01 -16.19 -16.33
CA PHE A 252 -7.20 -17.63 -16.29
C PHE A 252 -7.80 -18.14 -17.60
N THR A 253 -7.60 -19.42 -17.89
CA THR A 253 -8.09 -20.07 -19.10
C THR A 253 -9.27 -20.99 -18.78
N VAL A 254 -10.32 -20.93 -19.58
CA VAL A 254 -11.49 -21.81 -19.48
C VAL A 254 -11.10 -23.24 -19.85
N ALA A 255 -11.25 -24.17 -18.90
CA ALA A 255 -10.97 -25.59 -19.09
C ALA A 255 -12.23 -26.47 -19.03
N GLN A 256 -13.26 -26.01 -18.31
CA GLN A 256 -14.52 -26.72 -18.15
C GLN A 256 -15.71 -25.76 -18.06
N ALA A 257 -16.91 -26.29 -18.23
CA ALA A 257 -18.14 -25.61 -17.87
C ALA A 257 -18.18 -25.36 -16.35
N GLY A 258 -18.76 -24.23 -15.94
CA GLY A 258 -18.72 -23.79 -14.54
C GLY A 258 -19.35 -22.43 -14.36
N GLU A 259 -18.86 -21.71 -13.37
CA GLU A 259 -19.37 -20.40 -12.98
C GLU A 259 -18.22 -19.40 -12.84
N ILE A 260 -18.50 -18.14 -13.20
CA ILE A 260 -17.67 -16.98 -12.93
C ILE A 260 -18.54 -15.99 -12.16
N ALA A 261 -18.15 -15.69 -10.92
CA ALA A 261 -18.85 -14.78 -10.04
C ALA A 261 -17.92 -13.63 -9.63
N ILE A 262 -18.36 -12.40 -9.90
CA ILE A 262 -17.74 -11.18 -9.40
C ILE A 262 -18.64 -10.65 -8.28
N THR A 263 -18.11 -10.58 -7.07
CA THR A 263 -18.82 -9.99 -5.92
C THR A 263 -18.22 -8.63 -5.58
N GLY A 264 -19.03 -7.73 -5.01
CA GLY A 264 -18.63 -6.34 -4.76
C GLY A 264 -19.60 -5.35 -5.38
N GLN A 265 -19.09 -4.18 -5.76
CA GLN A 265 -19.88 -3.17 -6.48
C GLN A 265 -20.12 -3.60 -7.93
N ASN A 266 -21.38 -3.61 -8.37
CA ASN A 266 -21.83 -4.17 -9.67
C ASN A 266 -21.52 -5.67 -9.80
N ALA A 267 -21.93 -6.44 -8.78
CA ALA A 267 -21.78 -7.89 -8.77
C ALA A 267 -22.54 -8.56 -9.92
N HIS A 268 -21.94 -9.59 -10.51
CA HIS A 268 -22.53 -10.38 -11.59
C HIS A 268 -22.04 -11.83 -11.52
N VAL A 269 -22.88 -12.75 -11.97
CA VAL A 269 -22.58 -14.18 -12.04
C VAL A 269 -22.94 -14.69 -13.43
N TRP A 270 -21.99 -15.34 -14.11
CA TRP A 270 -22.24 -16.04 -15.36
C TRP A 270 -22.05 -17.55 -15.19
N THR A 271 -23.00 -18.30 -15.72
CA THR A 271 -22.85 -19.73 -15.98
C THR A 271 -22.15 -19.92 -17.33
N VAL A 272 -20.98 -20.55 -17.32
CA VAL A 272 -20.20 -20.80 -18.53
C VAL A 272 -20.51 -22.18 -19.08
N THR A 273 -20.96 -22.23 -20.33
CA THR A 273 -21.13 -23.47 -21.10
C THR A 273 -20.05 -23.57 -22.17
N LEU A 274 -19.63 -24.82 -22.46
CA LEU A 274 -18.60 -25.08 -23.46
C LEU A 274 -19.21 -25.33 -24.83
N ARG A 275 -18.80 -24.52 -25.81
CA ARG A 275 -19.05 -24.83 -27.22
C ARG A 275 -18.16 -25.99 -27.65
N ASN A 276 -18.75 -26.96 -28.36
CA ASN A 276 -18.00 -28.08 -28.92
C ASN A 276 -17.20 -27.64 -30.15
N ASP A 277 -15.93 -28.01 -30.21
CA ASP A 277 -15.04 -27.79 -31.35
C ASP A 277 -14.97 -29.07 -32.20
N GLY A 278 -15.41 -28.98 -33.45
CA GLY A 278 -15.41 -30.09 -34.40
C GLY A 278 -14.00 -30.47 -34.83
N ARG A 279 -13.74 -31.76 -35.09
CA ARG A 279 -12.47 -32.15 -35.70
C ARG A 279 -12.52 -31.90 -37.21
N PRO A 280 -11.42 -31.46 -37.84
CA PRO A 280 -11.36 -31.30 -39.29
C PRO A 280 -11.58 -32.65 -39.96
N THR A 281 -12.32 -32.65 -41.07
CA THR A 281 -12.60 -33.85 -41.86
C THR A 281 -11.96 -33.72 -43.23
N VAL A 282 -11.18 -34.74 -43.63
CA VAL A 282 -10.52 -34.82 -44.94
C VAL A 282 -11.17 -35.93 -45.77
N THR A 283 -11.59 -35.61 -46.99
CA THR A 283 -12.09 -36.57 -47.97
C THR A 283 -11.23 -36.54 -49.23
N LEU A 284 -11.06 -37.68 -49.89
CA LEU A 284 -10.43 -37.75 -51.21
C LEU A 284 -11.50 -37.53 -52.27
N ASP A 285 -11.34 -36.49 -53.08
CA ASP A 285 -12.34 -36.06 -54.06
C ASP A 285 -12.24 -36.84 -55.38
N GLU A 286 -11.04 -37.32 -55.72
CA GLU A 286 -10.75 -38.00 -56.98
C GLU A 286 -9.91 -39.26 -56.75
N ALA A 287 -9.96 -40.20 -57.70
CA ALA A 287 -9.07 -41.34 -57.69
C ALA A 287 -7.61 -40.87 -57.83
N PHE A 288 -6.69 -41.61 -57.22
CA PHE A 288 -5.27 -41.36 -57.39
C PHE A 288 -4.87 -41.61 -58.85
N GLU A 289 -4.64 -40.56 -59.62
CA GLU A 289 -4.24 -40.64 -61.01
C GLU A 289 -2.72 -40.46 -61.12
N THR A 290 -2.09 -41.25 -62.00
CA THR A 290 -0.67 -41.09 -62.34
C THR A 290 -0.56 -40.97 -63.85
N ASP A 291 0.09 -39.92 -64.32
CA ASP A 291 0.28 -39.69 -65.75
C ASP A 291 1.40 -40.58 -66.35
N PHE A 292 1.52 -40.57 -67.68
CA PHE A 292 2.53 -41.35 -68.40
C PHE A 292 3.97 -40.97 -68.03
N PHE A 293 4.19 -39.76 -67.52
CA PHE A 293 5.51 -39.27 -67.08
C PHE A 293 5.78 -39.57 -65.60
N GLY A 294 4.88 -40.25 -64.90
CA GLY A 294 5.02 -40.61 -63.49
C GLY A 294 4.64 -39.49 -62.51
N VAL A 295 3.93 -38.45 -62.95
CA VAL A 295 3.39 -37.41 -62.07
C VAL A 295 2.05 -37.90 -61.53
N SER A 296 1.96 -38.02 -60.21
CA SER A 296 0.71 -38.39 -59.53
C SER A 296 -0.06 -37.16 -59.04
N LYS A 297 -1.39 -37.20 -59.16
CA LYS A 297 -2.30 -36.19 -58.62
C LYS A 297 -3.24 -36.85 -57.61
N LEU A 298 -3.40 -36.18 -56.47
CA LEU A 298 -4.32 -36.59 -55.41
C LEU A 298 -5.24 -35.40 -55.09
N GLY A 299 -6.49 -35.48 -55.56
CA GLY A 299 -7.54 -34.52 -55.21
C GLY A 299 -8.04 -34.78 -53.79
N TYR A 300 -8.10 -33.73 -52.96
CA TYR A 300 -8.62 -33.81 -51.60
C TYR A 300 -9.51 -32.60 -51.29
N ARG A 301 -10.40 -32.78 -50.31
CA ARG A 301 -11.24 -31.74 -49.73
C ARG A 301 -11.13 -31.81 -48.23
N VAL A 302 -11.01 -30.65 -47.60
CA VAL A 302 -11.01 -30.54 -46.14
C VAL A 302 -12.09 -29.58 -45.71
N THR A 303 -12.83 -29.97 -44.68
CA THR A 303 -13.87 -29.18 -44.05
C THR A 303 -13.57 -29.07 -42.57
N ASP A 304 -13.64 -27.86 -42.03
CA ASP A 304 -13.45 -27.55 -40.61
C ASP A 304 -14.30 -26.32 -40.23
N ASP A 305 -14.65 -26.19 -38.96
CA ASP A 305 -15.49 -25.11 -38.44
C ASP A 305 -14.72 -23.77 -38.31
N TYR A 306 -13.41 -23.83 -38.08
CA TYR A 306 -12.53 -22.67 -37.88
C TYR A 306 -11.37 -22.58 -38.89
N GLY A 307 -11.23 -23.59 -39.74
CA GLY A 307 -10.28 -23.61 -40.85
C GLY A 307 -9.09 -24.55 -40.61
N VAL A 308 -8.27 -24.72 -41.64
CA VAL A 308 -7.21 -25.72 -41.66
C VAL A 308 -5.89 -25.03 -41.97
N THR A 309 -4.91 -25.20 -41.10
CA THR A 309 -3.59 -24.59 -41.23
C THR A 309 -2.57 -25.52 -41.89
N GLU A 310 -2.69 -26.82 -41.68
CA GLU A 310 -1.78 -27.83 -42.21
C GLU A 310 -2.53 -29.09 -42.64
N ILE A 311 -2.07 -29.67 -43.76
CA ILE A 311 -2.52 -30.98 -44.24
C ILE A 311 -1.26 -31.79 -44.51
N SER A 312 -1.21 -33.00 -43.93
CA SER A 312 -0.13 -33.95 -44.19
C SER A 312 -0.69 -35.17 -44.93
N ALA A 313 0.06 -35.64 -45.94
CA ALA A 313 -0.25 -36.85 -46.67
C ALA A 313 0.94 -37.82 -46.55
N LYS A 314 0.65 -39.08 -46.24
CA LYS A 314 1.66 -40.14 -46.17
C LYS A 314 1.35 -41.18 -47.24
N ILE A 315 2.21 -41.25 -48.25
CA ILE A 315 2.12 -42.25 -49.32
C ILE A 315 2.97 -43.45 -48.91
N VAL A 316 2.38 -44.64 -48.89
CA VAL A 316 3.06 -45.90 -48.57
C VAL A 316 2.74 -46.89 -49.67
N LEU A 317 3.75 -47.65 -50.10
CA LEU A 317 3.59 -48.73 -51.06
C LEU A 317 2.88 -49.92 -50.39
N ASP A 318 1.76 -50.36 -50.97
CA ASP A 318 1.11 -51.61 -50.56
C ASP A 318 1.92 -52.80 -51.09
N ILE A 319 2.70 -53.40 -50.20
CA ILE A 319 3.62 -54.50 -50.54
C ILE A 319 2.89 -55.80 -50.88
N ASP A 320 1.67 -55.97 -50.36
CA ASP A 320 0.87 -57.19 -50.52
C ASP A 320 0.16 -57.20 -51.89
N GLN A 321 -0.12 -56.02 -52.44
CA GLN A 321 -0.69 -55.85 -53.78
C GLN A 321 0.37 -55.67 -54.88
N LEU A 322 1.66 -55.77 -54.54
CA LEU A 322 2.73 -55.58 -55.51
C LEU A 322 2.85 -56.78 -56.47
N ASP A 323 2.63 -56.52 -57.76
CA ASP A 323 2.79 -57.52 -58.81
C ASP A 323 4.28 -57.75 -59.15
N ARG A 324 4.88 -58.77 -58.53
CA ARG A 324 6.31 -59.07 -58.62
C ARG A 324 6.71 -59.81 -59.91
N ARG A 325 6.16 -59.43 -61.06
CA ARG A 325 6.39 -60.14 -62.34
C ARG A 325 7.81 -60.01 -62.89
N TYR A 326 8.59 -59.02 -62.44
CA TYR A 326 9.91 -58.70 -63.00
C TYR A 326 11.03 -58.57 -61.95
N GLY A 327 10.83 -59.05 -60.73
CA GLY A 327 11.87 -59.11 -59.68
C GLY A 327 12.36 -60.54 -59.46
N LEU A 328 13.69 -60.74 -59.48
CA LEU A 328 14.33 -61.97 -58.98
C LEU A 328 13.91 -62.19 -57.53
N GLY A 329 13.40 -63.40 -57.23
CA GLY A 329 12.96 -63.82 -55.90
C GLY A 329 14.06 -63.90 -54.87
#